data_AF-A0A349N7S7-F1
#
_entry.id   AF-A0A349N7S7-F1
#
_cell.length_a   1.000
_cell.length_b   1.000
_cell.length_c   1.000
_cell.angle_alpha   90.00
_cell.angle_beta   90.00
_cell.angle_gamma   90.00
#
_symmetry.space_group_name_H-M   'P 1'
#
loop_
_entity.id
_entity.type
_entity.pdbx_description
1 polymer ?
#
loop_
_entity_poly.entity_id
_entity_poly.type
_entity_poly.pdbx_seq_one_letter_code
_entity_poly.pdbx_strand_id
1 'polypeptide(L)'
;MKTIKGPAIFLAQFVGEHAPFNSLDSIAAWAADLGYKGIQLPSGEPSLIDLELAAESQSYCDDLRDTLANHGIEITELSTHLQGQLVAVHPAYDEMFDGFAPANVRGRPDARQDWAVNQLMLAAKASRRLGLTAHASFSGALAWPYFYPWPQRPAGLVETAFDELAARWLPILDAFDDAGVDIGFEL
;
A
#
# COMPACT_ATOMS: atom_id res chain seq x y z
N MET A 1 8.77 -23.63 -19.97
CA MET A 1 7.67 -23.11 -19.12
C MET A 1 7.45 -21.65 -19.50
N LYS A 2 6.22 -21.21 -19.75
CA LYS A 2 5.92 -19.77 -19.83
C LYS A 2 5.95 -19.23 -18.40
N THR A 3 6.94 -18.40 -18.07
CA THR A 3 7.08 -17.76 -16.75
C THR A 3 6.23 -16.49 -16.64
N ILE A 4 5.89 -15.87 -17.77
CA ILE A 4 5.02 -14.69 -17.85
C ILE A 4 3.56 -15.14 -17.88
N LYS A 5 2.77 -14.68 -16.90
CA LYS A 5 1.34 -15.03 -16.73
C LYS A 5 0.37 -14.12 -17.49
N GLY A 6 0.81 -12.92 -17.87
CA GLY A 6 0.00 -11.92 -18.56
C GLY A 6 0.25 -10.51 -18.01
N PRO A 7 -0.35 -9.47 -18.61
CA PRO A 7 -0.23 -8.10 -18.11
C PRO A 7 -1.10 -7.89 -16.86
N ALA A 8 -0.64 -7.01 -15.97
CA ALA A 8 -1.38 -6.53 -14.81
C ALA A 8 -1.49 -5.00 -14.82
N ILE A 9 -2.49 -4.45 -14.13
CA ILE A 9 -2.78 -3.01 -14.07
C ILE A 9 -2.94 -2.55 -12.62
N PHE A 10 -2.45 -1.36 -12.29
CA PHE A 10 -2.62 -0.76 -10.97
C PHE A 10 -3.88 0.10 -10.89
N LEU A 11 -4.85 -0.33 -10.06
CA LEU A 11 -6.19 0.26 -10.03
C LEU A 11 -6.24 1.66 -9.41
N ALA A 12 -5.27 2.07 -8.58
CA ALA A 12 -5.29 3.40 -7.96
C ALA A 12 -5.25 4.55 -8.98
N GLN A 13 -4.75 4.29 -10.20
CA GLN A 13 -4.71 5.29 -11.27
C GLN A 13 -6.07 5.49 -11.96
N PHE A 14 -7.04 4.62 -11.68
CA PHE A 14 -8.30 4.55 -12.42
C PHE A 14 -9.53 4.70 -11.53
N VAL A 15 -9.45 4.30 -10.25
CA VAL A 15 -10.58 4.35 -9.32
C VAL A 15 -11.21 5.75 -9.25
N GLY A 16 -12.54 5.78 -9.17
CA GLY A 16 -13.30 7.03 -9.14
C GLY A 16 -14.77 6.81 -8.82
N GLU A 17 -15.54 7.90 -8.77
CA GLU A 17 -16.92 7.86 -8.27
C GLU A 17 -17.94 7.24 -9.26
N HIS A 18 -17.57 7.10 -10.53
CA HIS A 18 -18.49 6.70 -11.60
C HIS A 18 -18.09 5.36 -12.22
N ALA A 19 -19.09 4.58 -12.65
CA ALA A 19 -18.86 3.34 -13.38
C ALA A 19 -18.04 3.58 -14.67
N PRO A 20 -17.13 2.66 -15.04
CA PRO A 20 -16.85 1.37 -14.40
C PRO A 20 -15.81 1.45 -13.25
N PHE A 21 -15.48 2.62 -12.73
CA PHE A 21 -14.34 2.81 -11.82
C PHE A 21 -14.71 2.87 -10.33
N ASN A 22 -15.97 2.59 -9.99
CA ASN A 22 -16.52 2.84 -8.66
C ASN A 22 -16.82 1.57 -7.84
N SER A 23 -16.48 0.39 -8.35
CA SER A 23 -16.59 -0.88 -7.64
C SER A 23 -15.59 -1.90 -8.17
N LEU A 24 -15.21 -2.86 -7.33
CA LEU A 24 -14.29 -3.95 -7.70
C LEU A 24 -14.78 -4.76 -8.90
N ASP A 25 -16.07 -5.13 -8.92
CA ASP A 25 -16.64 -5.94 -9.99
C ASP A 25 -16.61 -5.22 -11.35
N SER A 26 -17.05 -3.95 -11.38
CA SER A 26 -17.11 -3.18 -12.62
C SER A 26 -15.73 -2.81 -13.17
N ILE A 27 -14.78 -2.48 -12.30
CA ILE A 27 -13.42 -2.15 -12.73
C ILE A 27 -12.65 -3.40 -13.16
N ALA A 28 -12.93 -4.56 -12.58
CA ALA A 28 -12.37 -5.84 -13.00
C ALA A 28 -12.88 -6.28 -14.38
N ALA A 29 -14.18 -6.12 -14.64
CA ALA A 29 -14.76 -6.35 -15.96
C ALA A 29 -14.08 -5.46 -17.02
N TRP A 30 -13.93 -4.17 -16.72
CA TRP A 30 -13.23 -3.22 -17.58
C TRP A 30 -11.77 -3.63 -17.84
N ALA A 31 -11.02 -4.04 -16.81
CA ALA A 31 -9.64 -4.50 -16.97
C ALA A 31 -9.55 -5.77 -17.82
N ALA A 32 -10.49 -6.71 -17.63
CA ALA A 32 -10.56 -7.95 -18.42
C ALA A 32 -10.84 -7.68 -19.90
N ASP A 33 -11.75 -6.74 -20.21
CA ASP A 33 -12.06 -6.32 -21.59
C ASP A 33 -10.84 -5.73 -22.32
N LEU A 34 -9.92 -5.10 -21.57
CA LEU A 34 -8.64 -4.60 -22.09
C LEU A 34 -7.56 -5.68 -22.23
N GLY A 35 -7.84 -6.91 -21.78
CA GLY A 35 -6.93 -8.06 -21.89
C GLY A 35 -5.98 -8.24 -20.70
N TYR A 36 -6.16 -7.51 -19.60
CA TYR A 36 -5.41 -7.74 -18.36
C TYR A 36 -5.74 -9.11 -17.77
N LYS A 37 -4.76 -9.65 -17.02
CA LYS A 37 -4.87 -10.92 -16.27
C LYS A 37 -4.69 -10.72 -14.78
N GLY A 38 -4.13 -9.59 -14.38
CA GLY A 38 -3.87 -9.26 -13.00
C GLY A 38 -4.26 -7.83 -12.66
N ILE A 39 -4.56 -7.59 -11.39
CA ILE A 39 -4.71 -6.24 -10.83
C ILE A 39 -3.84 -6.08 -9.59
N GLN A 40 -3.19 -4.92 -9.49
CA GLN A 40 -2.67 -4.41 -8.22
C GLN A 40 -3.78 -3.62 -7.54
N LEU A 41 -4.13 -4.03 -6.32
CA LEU A 41 -5.28 -3.52 -5.59
C LEU A 41 -4.83 -2.56 -4.47
N PRO A 42 -5.13 -1.25 -4.56
CA PRO A 42 -4.79 -0.31 -3.49
C PRO A 42 -5.60 -0.62 -2.24
N SER A 43 -4.94 -0.90 -1.12
CA SER A 43 -5.59 -1.33 0.12
C SER A 43 -6.32 -0.22 0.86
N GLY A 44 -6.10 1.04 0.46
CA GLY A 44 -6.71 2.22 1.06
C GLY A 44 -7.98 2.70 0.38
N GLU A 45 -8.50 1.96 -0.60
CA GLU A 45 -9.64 2.35 -1.42
C GLU A 45 -10.90 1.55 -1.02
N PRO A 46 -11.81 2.13 -0.21
CA PRO A 46 -12.94 1.39 0.35
C PRO A 46 -13.96 0.92 -0.69
N SER A 47 -13.99 1.54 -1.87
CA SER A 47 -14.84 1.08 -2.98
C SER A 47 -14.36 -0.24 -3.60
N LEU A 48 -13.11 -0.63 -3.35
CA LEU A 48 -12.49 -1.82 -3.91
C LEU A 48 -12.21 -2.90 -2.85
N ILE A 49 -11.80 -2.51 -1.64
CA ILE A 49 -11.46 -3.45 -0.55
C ILE A 49 -11.69 -2.82 0.83
N ASP A 50 -12.25 -3.61 1.74
CA ASP A 50 -12.25 -3.34 3.18
C ASP A 50 -11.04 -4.06 3.79
N LEU A 51 -9.99 -3.30 4.10
CA LEU A 51 -8.72 -3.84 4.57
C LEU A 51 -8.81 -4.48 5.96
N GLU A 52 -9.62 -3.92 6.86
CA GLU A 52 -9.81 -4.45 8.20
C GLU A 52 -10.53 -5.80 8.11
N LEU A 53 -11.61 -5.87 7.34
CA LEU A 53 -12.33 -7.10 7.10
C LEU A 53 -11.47 -8.14 6.38
N ALA A 54 -10.65 -7.73 5.41
CA ALA A 54 -9.70 -8.60 4.73
C ALA A 54 -8.64 -9.17 5.68
N ALA A 55 -8.19 -8.42 6.68
CA ALA A 55 -7.23 -8.90 7.67
C ALA A 55 -7.85 -9.93 8.64
N GLU A 56 -9.15 -9.86 8.88
CA GLU A 56 -9.85 -10.66 9.89
C GLU A 56 -10.59 -11.88 9.32
N SER A 57 -11.05 -11.82 8.08
CA SER A 57 -11.97 -12.81 7.51
C SER A 57 -11.40 -13.51 6.26
N GLN A 58 -11.21 -14.83 6.35
CA GLN A 58 -10.83 -15.63 5.18
C GLN A 58 -11.95 -15.65 4.14
N SER A 59 -13.22 -15.76 4.56
CA SER A 59 -14.34 -15.81 3.62
C SER A 59 -14.47 -14.52 2.81
N TYR A 60 -14.18 -13.36 3.41
CA TYR A 60 -14.15 -12.10 2.68
C TYR A 60 -13.07 -12.10 1.59
N CYS A 61 -11.86 -12.59 1.91
CA CYS A 61 -10.79 -12.73 0.93
C CYS A 61 -11.15 -13.71 -0.20
N ASP A 62 -11.83 -14.80 0.13
CA ASP A 62 -12.30 -15.79 -0.84
C ASP A 62 -13.36 -15.17 -1.77
N ASP A 63 -14.36 -14.47 -1.21
CA ASP A 63 -15.40 -13.76 -1.98
C ASP A 63 -14.81 -12.69 -2.93
N LEU A 64 -13.78 -11.96 -2.45
CA LEU A 64 -13.07 -10.95 -3.23
C LEU A 64 -12.32 -11.59 -4.41
N ARG A 65 -11.65 -12.72 -4.18
CA ARG A 65 -11.01 -13.51 -5.25
C ARG A 65 -12.01 -14.07 -6.23
N ASP A 66 -13.14 -14.59 -5.76
CA ASP A 66 -14.20 -15.16 -6.60
C ASP A 66 -14.85 -14.10 -7.50
N THR A 67 -15.06 -12.89 -6.97
CA THR A 67 -15.54 -11.73 -7.74
C THR A 67 -14.63 -11.47 -8.94
N LEU A 68 -13.32 -11.46 -8.74
CA LEU A 68 -12.34 -11.22 -9.80
C LEU A 68 -12.19 -12.41 -10.76
N ALA A 69 -12.29 -13.62 -10.23
CA ALA A 69 -12.22 -14.86 -11.01
C ALA A 69 -13.36 -14.95 -12.05
N ASN A 70 -14.54 -14.40 -11.76
CA ASN A 70 -15.65 -14.29 -12.72
C ASN A 70 -15.29 -13.50 -13.99
N HIS A 71 -14.30 -12.61 -13.90
CA HIS A 71 -13.76 -11.82 -15.01
C HIS A 71 -12.44 -12.39 -15.57
N GLY A 72 -11.95 -13.50 -15.02
CA GLY A 72 -10.65 -14.07 -15.37
C GLY A 72 -9.46 -13.19 -14.95
N ILE A 73 -9.63 -12.44 -13.85
CA ILE A 73 -8.63 -11.55 -13.25
C ILE A 73 -8.14 -12.15 -11.92
N GLU A 74 -6.84 -12.07 -11.67
CA GLU A 74 -6.24 -12.37 -10.38
C GLU A 74 -5.77 -11.10 -9.66
N ILE A 75 -5.74 -11.12 -8.33
CA ILE A 75 -4.99 -10.11 -7.56
C ILE A 75 -3.52 -10.51 -7.62
N THR A 76 -2.67 -9.60 -8.08
CA THR A 76 -1.24 -9.85 -8.14
C THR A 76 -0.56 -9.42 -6.84
N GLU A 77 -0.93 -8.24 -6.34
CA GLU A 77 -0.45 -7.70 -5.08
C GLU A 77 -1.44 -6.69 -4.50
N LEU A 78 -1.42 -6.52 -3.17
CA LEU A 78 -1.98 -5.33 -2.54
C LEU A 78 -0.94 -4.20 -2.59
N SER A 79 -1.40 -2.96 -2.50
CA SER A 79 -0.50 -1.82 -2.33
C SER A 79 -0.91 -0.86 -1.23
N THR A 80 0.09 -0.31 -0.55
CA THR A 80 -0.05 0.62 0.58
C THR A 80 0.75 1.89 0.36
N HIS A 81 0.88 2.38 -0.89
CA HIS A 81 1.72 3.55 -1.21
C HIS A 81 1.50 4.75 -0.30
N LEU A 82 0.25 5.20 -0.13
CA LEU A 82 -0.06 6.36 0.71
C LEU A 82 0.12 6.05 2.20
N GLN A 83 -0.25 4.85 2.66
CA GLN A 83 -0.09 4.48 4.06
C GLN A 83 1.39 4.33 4.42
N GLY A 84 2.18 3.67 3.58
CA GLY A 84 3.63 3.52 3.73
C GLY A 84 4.36 4.87 3.72
N GLN A 85 3.95 5.81 2.85
CA GLN A 85 4.46 7.18 2.87
C GLN A 85 4.27 7.85 4.23
N LEU A 86 3.15 7.56 4.90
CA LEU A 86 2.78 8.14 6.19
C LEU A 86 3.46 7.50 7.40
N VAL A 87 4.21 6.39 7.22
CA VAL A 87 5.05 5.79 8.26
C VAL A 87 6.18 6.75 8.66
N ALA A 88 6.73 7.48 7.70
CA ALA A 88 7.89 8.34 7.91
C ALA A 88 7.76 9.68 7.16
N VAL A 89 7.08 10.64 7.80
CA VAL A 89 6.93 12.00 7.29
C VAL A 89 7.82 12.95 8.08
N HIS A 90 8.74 13.63 7.40
CA HIS A 90 9.52 14.69 8.01
C HIS A 90 8.61 15.89 8.39
N PRO A 91 8.77 16.54 9.55
CA PRO A 91 7.90 17.64 10.00
C PRO A 91 7.73 18.79 9.00
N ALA A 92 8.77 19.08 8.21
CA ALA A 92 8.72 20.08 7.14
C ALA A 92 7.68 19.79 6.03
N TYR A 93 7.22 18.55 5.93
CA TYR A 93 6.21 18.11 4.96
C TYR A 93 4.89 17.72 5.62
N ASP A 94 4.74 17.98 6.92
CA ASP A 94 3.58 17.52 7.70
C ASP A 94 2.24 17.95 7.08
N GLU A 95 2.09 19.24 6.82
CA GLU A 95 0.89 19.81 6.20
C GLU A 95 0.62 19.25 4.80
N MET A 96 1.68 19.00 4.02
CA MET A 96 1.55 18.48 2.65
C MET A 96 1.04 17.04 2.61
N PHE A 97 1.41 16.22 3.60
CA PHE A 97 1.00 14.82 3.67
C PHE A 97 -0.28 14.60 4.48
N ASP A 98 -0.75 15.60 5.23
CA ASP A 98 -1.91 15.47 6.11
C ASP A 98 -3.20 15.12 5.36
N GLY A 99 -3.34 15.60 4.12
CA GLY A 99 -4.48 15.30 3.25
C GLY A 99 -4.65 13.82 2.91
N PHE A 100 -3.57 13.03 2.92
CA PHE A 100 -3.60 11.60 2.62
C PHE A 100 -4.07 10.73 3.79
N ALA A 101 -4.13 11.29 5.00
CA ALA A 101 -4.61 10.59 6.18
C ALA A 101 -6.13 10.75 6.34
N PRO A 102 -6.81 9.80 7.00
CA PRO A 102 -8.23 9.93 7.29
C PRO A 102 -8.49 11.12 8.22
N ALA A 103 -9.66 11.75 8.06
CA ALA A 103 -9.99 13.02 8.72
C ALA A 103 -9.84 13.00 10.25
N ASN A 104 -10.03 11.82 10.87
CA ASN A 104 -9.89 11.69 12.32
C ASN A 104 -8.44 11.86 12.80
N VAL A 105 -7.40 11.53 12.02
CA VAL A 105 -5.98 11.65 12.44
C VAL A 105 -5.24 12.85 11.84
N ARG A 106 -5.94 13.68 11.05
CA ARG A 106 -5.39 14.91 10.48
C ARG A 106 -4.95 15.92 11.56
N GLY A 107 -3.85 16.63 11.30
CA GLY A 107 -3.21 17.56 12.23
C GLY A 107 -2.60 16.89 13.46
N ARG A 108 -2.47 15.56 13.46
CA ARG A 108 -1.94 14.77 14.59
C ARG A 108 -0.85 13.82 14.08
N PRO A 109 0.41 14.29 13.90
CA PRO A 109 1.47 13.53 13.23
C PRO A 109 1.73 12.16 13.84
N ASP A 110 1.77 12.07 15.17
CA ASP A 110 1.98 10.81 15.89
C ASP A 110 0.81 9.83 15.64
N ALA A 111 -0.43 10.31 15.75
CA ALA A 111 -1.62 9.49 15.50
C ALA A 111 -1.74 9.06 14.03
N ARG A 112 -1.27 9.89 13.10
CA ARG A 112 -1.19 9.56 11.67
C ARG A 112 -0.16 8.45 11.42
N GLN A 113 0.99 8.53 12.07
CA GLN A 113 2.01 7.48 12.01
C GLN A 113 1.48 6.17 12.59
N ASP A 114 0.86 6.19 13.76
CA ASP A 114 0.26 4.99 14.39
C ASP A 114 -0.79 4.36 13.48
N TRP A 115 -1.64 5.19 12.85
CA TRP A 115 -2.60 4.72 11.86
C TRP A 115 -1.91 4.08 10.66
N ALA A 116 -0.89 4.74 10.08
CA ALA A 116 -0.15 4.24 8.94
C ALA A 116 0.50 2.87 9.22
N VAL A 117 1.16 2.73 10.37
CA VAL A 117 1.72 1.45 10.83
C VAL A 117 0.62 0.40 10.94
N ASN A 118 -0.51 0.72 11.58
CA ASN A 118 -1.62 -0.22 11.71
C ASN A 118 -2.17 -0.69 10.35
N GLN A 119 -2.29 0.20 9.36
CA GLN A 119 -2.71 -0.17 8.00
C GLN A 119 -1.75 -1.17 7.35
N LEU A 120 -0.43 -0.99 7.52
CA LEU A 120 0.57 -1.94 7.02
C LEU A 120 0.48 -3.30 7.73
N MET A 121 0.22 -3.32 9.05
CA MET A 121 0.01 -4.56 9.80
C MET A 121 -1.25 -5.32 9.34
N LEU A 122 -2.33 -4.60 9.01
CA LEU A 122 -3.54 -5.19 8.41
C LEU A 122 -3.25 -5.71 7.00
N ALA A 123 -2.49 -4.96 6.21
CA ALA A 123 -2.10 -5.32 4.86
C ALA A 123 -1.25 -6.61 4.80
N ALA A 124 -0.34 -6.83 5.75
CA ALA A 124 0.40 -8.08 5.86
C ALA A 124 -0.55 -9.28 6.09
N LYS A 125 -1.49 -9.16 7.04
CA LYS A 125 -2.50 -10.20 7.33
C LYS A 125 -3.41 -10.46 6.13
N ALA A 126 -3.93 -9.41 5.50
CA ALA A 126 -4.78 -9.51 4.31
C ALA A 126 -4.03 -10.15 3.15
N SER A 127 -2.77 -9.78 2.91
CA SER A 127 -1.93 -10.35 1.85
C SER A 127 -1.75 -11.86 2.04
N ARG A 128 -1.47 -12.31 3.27
CA ARG A 128 -1.40 -13.74 3.60
C ARG A 128 -2.71 -14.47 3.33
N ARG A 129 -3.86 -13.91 3.72
CA ARG A 129 -5.18 -14.52 3.50
C ARG A 129 -5.58 -14.59 2.04
N LEU A 130 -5.20 -13.59 1.27
CA LEU A 130 -5.35 -13.56 -0.18
C LEU A 130 -4.35 -14.47 -0.90
N GLY A 131 -3.37 -15.05 -0.18
CA GLY A 131 -2.35 -15.93 -0.75
C GLY A 131 -1.37 -15.21 -1.67
N LEU A 132 -1.14 -13.92 -1.43
CA LEU A 132 -0.20 -13.09 -2.16
C LEU A 132 1.22 -13.32 -1.62
N THR A 133 2.22 -13.08 -2.47
CA THR A 133 3.64 -13.19 -2.09
C THR A 133 4.40 -11.89 -2.27
N ALA A 134 3.74 -10.84 -2.77
CA ALA A 134 4.33 -9.54 -3.01
C ALA A 134 3.38 -8.43 -2.56
N HIS A 135 3.94 -7.29 -2.18
CA HIS A 135 3.23 -6.09 -1.77
C HIS A 135 3.98 -4.83 -2.20
N ALA A 136 3.31 -3.83 -2.75
CA ALA A 136 3.94 -2.57 -3.14
C ALA A 136 3.70 -1.47 -2.09
N SER A 137 4.71 -0.67 -1.78
CA SER A 137 4.55 0.44 -0.83
C SER A 137 5.55 1.57 -1.07
N PHE A 138 5.33 2.71 -0.43
CA PHE A 138 6.35 3.75 -0.26
C PHE A 138 6.97 3.61 1.13
N SER A 139 8.24 3.94 1.29
CA SER A 139 8.90 3.88 2.59
C SER A 139 8.60 5.09 3.48
N GLY A 140 8.08 6.19 2.90
CA GLY A 140 8.26 7.51 3.49
C GLY A 140 9.73 7.95 3.45
N ALA A 141 10.01 9.18 3.87
CA ALA A 141 11.35 9.74 3.78
C ALA A 141 11.59 10.84 4.82
N LEU A 142 12.53 10.59 5.73
CA LEU A 142 12.98 11.59 6.71
C LEU A 142 14.12 12.46 6.18
N ALA A 143 14.92 11.94 5.25
CA ALA A 143 16.05 12.66 4.67
C ALA A 143 15.69 13.54 3.46
N TRP A 144 14.46 13.46 2.96
CA TRP A 144 14.02 14.16 1.74
C TRP A 144 14.28 15.68 1.75
N PRO A 145 14.00 16.44 2.84
CA PRO A 145 14.32 17.87 2.87
C PRO A 145 15.81 18.19 2.71
N TYR A 146 16.69 17.20 2.91
CA TYR A 146 18.14 17.35 2.86
C TYR A 146 18.74 16.85 1.54
N PHE A 147 17.92 16.55 0.53
CA PHE A 147 18.39 16.10 -0.78
C PHE A 147 19.43 17.08 -1.37
N TYR A 148 19.13 18.38 -1.36
CA TYR A 148 20.10 19.41 -1.74
C TYR A 148 21.08 19.68 -0.57
N PRO A 149 22.40 19.43 -0.73
CA PRO A 149 23.37 19.49 0.36
C PRO A 149 23.87 20.93 0.64
N TRP A 150 22.96 21.90 0.72
CA TRP A 150 23.29 23.29 1.03
C TRP A 150 22.34 23.89 2.08
N PRO A 151 22.86 24.45 3.19
CA PRO A 151 24.27 24.41 3.61
C PRO A 151 24.76 22.96 3.83
N GLN A 152 26.08 22.79 4.00
CA GLN A 152 26.66 21.45 4.19
C GLN A 152 25.94 20.71 5.32
N ARG A 153 25.52 19.47 5.06
CA ARG A 153 24.83 18.63 6.04
C ARG A 153 25.76 18.35 7.23
N PRO A 154 25.26 18.43 8.47
CA PRO A 154 25.98 17.90 9.62
C PRO A 154 26.34 16.42 9.40
N ALA A 155 27.49 16.01 9.92
CA ALA A 155 27.86 14.60 9.95
C ALA A 155 26.82 13.81 10.78
N GLY A 156 26.45 12.61 10.32
CA GLY A 156 25.46 11.76 11.00
C GLY A 156 23.99 12.04 10.68
N LEU A 157 23.67 13.12 9.92
CA LEU A 157 22.29 13.46 9.59
C LEU A 157 21.60 12.38 8.74
N VAL A 158 22.31 11.86 7.74
CA VAL A 158 21.76 10.85 6.83
C VAL A 158 21.61 9.52 7.56
N GLU A 159 22.63 9.13 8.33
CA GLU A 159 22.64 7.93 9.16
C GLU A 159 21.46 7.95 10.15
N THR A 160 21.29 9.04 10.90
CA THR A 160 20.14 9.21 11.82
C THR A 160 18.80 9.03 11.11
N ALA A 161 18.64 9.59 9.91
CA ALA A 161 17.39 9.49 9.16
C ALA A 161 17.10 8.05 8.70
N PHE A 162 18.14 7.29 8.30
CA PHE A 162 17.99 5.88 7.92
C PHE A 162 17.83 4.96 9.13
N ASP A 163 18.51 5.23 10.25
CA ASP A 163 18.37 4.47 11.49
C ASP A 163 16.93 4.61 12.04
N GLU A 164 16.38 5.82 12.04
CA GLU A 164 14.98 6.06 12.42
C GLU A 164 14.01 5.41 11.44
N LEU A 165 14.28 5.48 10.13
CA LEU A 165 13.44 4.81 9.13
C LEU A 165 13.45 3.29 9.34
N ALA A 166 14.61 2.70 9.59
CA ALA A 166 14.76 1.27 9.88
C ALA A 166 14.03 0.89 11.18
N ALA A 167 14.14 1.69 12.24
CA ALA A 167 13.44 1.45 13.51
C ALA A 167 11.91 1.44 13.34
N ARG A 168 11.36 2.33 12.50
CA ARG A 168 9.93 2.38 12.19
C ARG A 168 9.46 1.19 11.34
N TRP A 169 10.27 0.79 10.37
CA TRP A 169 9.90 -0.25 9.43
C TRP A 169 10.16 -1.66 9.93
N LEU A 170 11.12 -1.89 10.81
CA LEU A 170 11.48 -3.24 11.26
C LEU A 170 10.27 -4.06 11.74
N PRO A 171 9.39 -3.56 12.62
CA PRO A 171 8.20 -4.32 13.03
C PRO A 171 7.21 -4.60 11.89
N ILE A 172 7.17 -3.73 10.88
CA ILE A 172 6.34 -3.93 9.68
C ILE A 172 6.95 -5.01 8.81
N LEU A 173 8.27 -4.94 8.56
CA LEU A 173 9.00 -5.94 7.77
C LEU A 173 8.89 -7.33 8.41
N ASP A 174 9.02 -7.42 9.74
CA ASP A 174 8.80 -8.66 10.48
C ASP A 174 7.38 -9.22 10.26
N ALA A 175 6.36 -8.36 10.24
CA ALA A 175 4.98 -8.78 9.99
C ALA A 175 4.74 -9.28 8.55
N PHE A 176 5.44 -8.68 7.57
CA PHE A 176 5.40 -9.12 6.17
C PHE A 176 6.18 -10.44 5.98
N ASP A 177 7.31 -10.63 6.67
CA ASP A 177 8.06 -11.90 6.68
C ASP A 177 7.23 -13.03 7.32
N ASP A 178 6.59 -12.78 8.47
CA ASP A 178 5.65 -13.70 9.12
C ASP A 178 4.45 -14.06 8.21
N ALA A 179 4.05 -13.13 7.33
CA ALA A 179 3.01 -13.35 6.34
C ALA A 179 3.49 -14.13 5.10
N GLY A 180 4.81 -14.26 4.89
CA GLY A 180 5.42 -14.84 3.70
C GLY A 180 5.30 -13.95 2.47
N VAL A 181 5.36 -12.62 2.65
CA VAL A 181 5.10 -11.61 1.62
C VAL A 181 6.29 -10.66 1.50
N ASP A 182 6.87 -10.58 0.30
CA ASP A 182 7.94 -9.62 0.02
C ASP A 182 7.34 -8.22 -0.21
N ILE A 183 7.78 -7.24 0.59
CA ILE A 183 7.42 -5.84 0.37
C ILE A 183 8.44 -5.15 -0.55
N GLY A 184 7.95 -4.59 -1.65
CA GLY A 184 8.71 -3.79 -2.61
C GLY A 184 8.47 -2.31 -2.41
N PHE A 185 9.54 -1.57 -2.09
CA PHE A 185 9.47 -0.11 -2.06
C PHE A 185 9.60 0.47 -3.47
N GLU A 186 8.67 1.37 -3.81
CA GLU A 186 8.74 2.23 -4.98
C GLU A 186 9.35 3.58 -4.54
N LEU A 187 10.55 3.92 -5.05
CA LEU A 187 11.38 5.04 -4.55
C LEU A 187 11.74 6.03 -5.65
#